data_AF-A0A098B7F6-F1
#
_entry.id   AF-A0A098B7F6-F1
#
_cell.length_a   1.000
_cell.length_b   1.000
_cell.length_c   1.000
_cell.angle_alpha   90.00
_cell.angle_beta   90.00
_cell.angle_gamma   90.00
#
_symmetry.space_group_name_H-M   'P 1'
#
loop_
_entity.id
_entity.type
_entity.pdbx_description
1 polymer ?
#
loop_
_entity_poly.entity_id
_entity_poly.type
_entity_poly.pdbx_seq_one_letter_code
_entity_poly.pdbx_strand_id
1 'polypeptide(L)'
;MTKRIKLLVSGALISIAAVGLTGCSSQTNNMMNTSNMTQYMMSNPTEMVNVLSSTGARESMVKIMGSSQMMPVMLDMMGNAEVQKNMIGIMGNTRNLDNMVSIMSNESMFKPMVQIMSDPRMKEALKAMLKDPALQPLVKEVLENN
;
A
#
# COMPACT_ATOMS: atom_id res chain seq x y z
N MET A 1 -83.43 -24.66 14.48
CA MET A 1 -84.04 -23.50 13.83
C MET A 1 -82.94 -22.53 13.43
N THR A 2 -83.04 -22.00 12.22
CA THR A 2 -82.03 -21.38 11.36
C THR A 2 -81.97 -19.84 11.45
N LYS A 3 -80.89 -19.26 10.86
CA LYS A 3 -80.54 -17.83 10.55
C LYS A 3 -79.39 -17.32 11.44
N ARG A 4 -78.11 -17.27 11.06
CA ARG A 4 -77.39 -16.82 9.84
C ARG A 4 -77.71 -15.38 9.42
N ILE A 5 -76.66 -14.52 9.51
CA ILE A 5 -76.16 -13.57 8.49
C ILE A 5 -76.09 -12.08 8.91
N LYS A 6 -74.81 -11.63 9.06
CA LYS A 6 -74.12 -10.44 8.50
C LYS A 6 -74.72 -9.04 8.67
N LEU A 7 -73.89 -8.09 9.10
CA LEU A 7 -73.30 -6.98 8.28
C LEU A 7 -72.59 -6.02 9.26
N LEU A 8 -71.26 -5.87 9.19
CA LEU A 8 -70.49 -4.92 8.37
C LEU A 8 -70.70 -3.43 8.76
N VAL A 9 -69.58 -2.81 9.18
CA VAL A 9 -69.09 -1.49 8.72
C VAL A 9 -69.94 -0.30 9.20
N SER A 10 -69.46 0.61 10.04
CA SER A 10 -68.60 1.75 9.64
C SER A 10 -68.46 2.73 10.82
N GLY A 11 -67.33 3.45 10.88
CA GLY A 11 -67.17 4.59 11.79
C GLY A 11 -65.72 4.94 12.07
N ALA A 12 -64.95 5.29 11.02
CA ALA A 12 -63.61 5.84 11.16
C ALA A 12 -63.66 7.35 11.41
N LEU A 13 -62.57 7.87 12.01
CA LEU A 13 -62.16 9.28 12.18
C LEU A 13 -62.82 9.98 13.39
N ILE A 14 -62.13 10.72 14.26
CA ILE A 14 -61.12 11.77 14.01
C ILE A 14 -60.18 11.92 15.23
N SER A 15 -58.89 12.13 14.95
CA SER A 15 -57.79 12.49 15.87
C SER A 15 -58.02 13.78 16.67
N ILE A 16 -57.36 13.94 17.83
CA ILE A 16 -56.34 14.99 18.07
C ILE A 16 -55.65 14.81 19.44
N ALA A 17 -54.33 14.77 19.33
CA ALA A 17 -53.22 15.07 20.24
C ALA A 17 -53.49 15.53 21.68
N ALA A 18 -52.80 14.87 22.62
CA ALA A 18 -51.82 15.48 23.52
C ALA A 18 -51.09 14.37 24.31
N VAL A 19 -50.00 13.82 23.77
CA VAL A 19 -49.06 13.00 24.56
C VAL A 19 -47.80 13.82 24.75
N GLY A 20 -47.60 14.25 25.99
CA GLY A 20 -46.40 14.92 26.43
C GLY A 20 -45.20 13.99 26.47
N LEU A 21 -44.04 14.61 26.28
CA LEU A 21 -42.75 14.27 26.91
C LEU A 21 -42.42 12.78 27.04
N THR A 22 -41.91 12.19 25.95
CA THR A 22 -40.78 11.27 26.06
C THR A 22 -39.79 11.64 24.97
N GLY A 23 -38.60 12.09 25.39
CA GLY A 23 -37.51 12.40 24.48
C GLY A 23 -37.09 11.17 23.70
N CYS A 24 -37.49 11.11 22.44
CA CYS A 24 -36.76 10.34 21.44
C CYS A 24 -35.60 11.23 20.98
N SER A 25 -34.46 11.12 21.68
CA SER A 25 -33.18 11.41 21.04
C SER A 25 -33.05 10.41 19.89
N SER A 26 -33.53 10.80 18.71
CA SER A 26 -33.12 10.17 17.46
C SER A 26 -31.63 10.36 17.35
N GLN A 27 -30.89 9.40 17.91
CA GLN A 27 -29.48 9.22 17.70
C GLN A 27 -29.37 8.85 16.23
N THR A 28 -29.21 9.89 15.41
CA THR A 28 -28.77 9.80 14.03
C THR A 28 -27.49 8.99 14.04
N ASN A 29 -27.62 7.68 13.82
CA ASN A 29 -26.53 6.83 13.38
C ASN A 29 -26.15 7.36 12.00
N ASN A 30 -25.33 8.41 12.01
CA ASN A 30 -24.65 8.91 10.83
C ASN A 30 -23.62 7.86 10.47
N MET A 31 -24.11 6.79 9.82
CA MET A 31 -23.30 5.76 9.21
C MET A 31 -22.43 6.51 8.20
N MET A 32 -21.15 6.72 8.55
CA MET A 32 -20.22 7.44 7.70
C MET A 32 -20.18 6.73 6.35
N ASN A 33 -20.72 7.39 5.33
CA ASN A 33 -20.76 6.88 3.98
C ASN A 33 -19.31 6.67 3.50
N THR A 34 -18.99 5.50 2.95
CA THR A 34 -17.64 5.13 2.47
C THR A 34 -17.04 6.21 1.55
N SER A 35 -17.88 6.89 0.77
CA SER A 35 -17.48 8.02 -0.08
C SER A 35 -16.93 9.21 0.72
N ASN A 36 -17.45 9.47 1.92
CA ASN A 36 -17.04 10.57 2.79
C ASN A 36 -15.72 10.24 3.50
N MET A 37 -15.48 8.97 3.83
CA MET A 37 -14.22 8.52 4.42
C MET A 37 -13.06 8.60 3.41
N THR A 38 -13.25 8.14 2.17
CA THR A 38 -12.22 8.27 1.12
C THR A 38 -11.89 9.74 0.85
N GLN A 39 -12.90 10.59 0.78
CA GLN A 39 -12.74 12.02 0.55
C GLN A 39 -12.05 12.73 1.73
N TYR A 40 -12.33 12.30 2.97
CA TYR A 40 -11.63 12.77 4.17
C TYR A 40 -10.15 12.33 4.19
N MET A 41 -9.86 11.07 3.84
CA MET A 41 -8.49 10.57 3.79
C MET A 41 -7.68 11.23 2.65
N MET A 42 -8.29 11.50 1.50
CA MET A 42 -7.64 12.22 0.40
C MET A 42 -7.41 13.71 0.70
N SER A 43 -8.27 14.34 1.50
CA SER A 43 -8.14 15.76 1.86
C SER A 43 -7.18 16.01 3.01
N ASN A 44 -6.78 14.98 3.77
CA ASN A 44 -5.81 15.09 4.86
C ASN A 44 -4.69 14.04 4.74
N PRO A 45 -3.74 14.22 3.80
CA PRO A 45 -2.66 13.27 3.57
C PRO A 45 -1.73 13.12 4.77
N THR A 46 -1.58 14.16 5.61
CA THR A 46 -0.74 14.11 6.80
C THR A 46 -1.32 13.17 7.87
N GLU A 47 -2.61 13.25 8.16
CA GLU A 47 -3.25 12.31 9.08
C GLU A 47 -3.32 10.89 8.52
N MET A 48 -3.50 10.75 7.21
CA MET A 48 -3.39 9.45 6.56
C MET A 48 -2.00 8.82 6.78
N VAL A 49 -0.93 9.58 6.62
CA VAL A 49 0.44 9.10 6.89
C VAL A 49 0.62 8.73 8.36
N ASN A 50 0.04 9.50 9.28
CA ASN A 50 0.10 9.23 10.71
C ASN A 50 -0.59 7.89 11.08
N VAL A 51 -1.79 7.66 10.56
CA VAL A 51 -2.54 6.40 10.73
C VAL A 51 -1.78 5.22 10.12
N LEU A 52 -1.26 5.38 8.90
CA LEU A 52 -0.47 4.36 8.21
C LEU A 52 0.90 4.10 8.86
N SER A 53 1.40 5.05 9.65
CA SER A 53 2.67 4.93 10.38
C SER A 53 2.54 4.19 11.71
N SER A 54 1.32 3.88 12.17
CA SER A 54 1.10 3.07 13.37
C SER A 54 1.64 1.64 13.18
N THR A 55 2.12 1.01 14.25
CA THR A 55 2.75 -0.33 14.18
C THR A 55 1.84 -1.37 13.51
N GLY A 56 0.55 -1.41 13.88
CA GLY A 56 -0.42 -2.34 13.29
C GLY A 56 -0.71 -2.07 11.81
N ALA A 57 -0.72 -0.79 11.40
CA ALA A 57 -0.86 -0.44 9.99
C ALA A 57 0.40 -0.79 9.19
N ARG A 58 1.61 -0.61 9.76
CA ARG A 58 2.87 -1.01 9.13
C ARG A 58 2.93 -2.51 8.89
N GLU A 59 2.61 -3.34 9.88
CA GLU A 59 2.60 -4.80 9.72
C GLU A 59 1.58 -5.25 8.65
N SER A 60 0.39 -4.64 8.67
CA SER A 60 -0.63 -4.88 7.66
C SER A 60 -0.15 -4.48 6.27
N MET A 61 0.52 -3.33 6.16
CA MET A 61 1.06 -2.84 4.90
C MET A 61 2.19 -3.71 4.37
N VAL A 62 3.10 -4.18 5.23
CA VAL A 62 4.15 -5.15 4.84
C VAL A 62 3.51 -6.44 4.35
N LYS A 63 2.48 -6.95 5.03
CA LYS A 63 1.77 -8.15 4.61
C LYS A 63 1.07 -7.98 3.27
N ILE A 64 0.45 -6.83 3.03
CA ILE A 64 -0.22 -6.50 1.77
C ILE A 64 0.83 -6.34 0.66
N MET A 65 1.91 -5.59 0.89
CA MET A 65 2.97 -5.36 -0.09
C MET A 65 3.74 -6.64 -0.43
N GLY A 66 3.91 -7.54 0.54
CA GLY A 66 4.52 -8.85 0.32
C GLY A 66 3.56 -9.91 -0.24
N SER A 67 2.29 -9.57 -0.48
CA SER A 67 1.32 -10.53 -0.99
C SER A 67 1.50 -10.76 -2.49
N SER A 68 1.17 -11.98 -2.94
CA SER A 68 1.21 -12.33 -4.36
C SER A 68 0.26 -11.49 -5.21
N GLN A 69 -0.83 -10.95 -4.62
CA GLN A 69 -1.76 -10.08 -5.32
C GLN A 69 -1.17 -8.68 -5.58
N MET A 70 -0.25 -8.22 -4.74
CA MET A 70 0.40 -6.92 -4.90
C MET A 70 1.59 -6.98 -5.87
N MET A 71 2.16 -8.17 -6.09
CA MET A 71 3.28 -8.38 -7.00
C MET A 71 3.07 -7.78 -8.41
N PRO A 72 1.96 -8.04 -9.13
CA PRO A 72 1.76 -7.43 -10.45
C PRO A 72 1.66 -5.91 -10.40
N VAL A 73 1.06 -5.35 -9.34
CA VAL A 73 0.94 -3.90 -9.14
C VAL A 73 2.32 -3.28 -8.92
N MET A 74 3.17 -3.91 -8.10
CA MET A 74 4.53 -3.44 -7.89
C MET A 74 5.39 -3.52 -9.15
N LEU A 75 5.24 -4.58 -9.94
CA LEU A 75 5.95 -4.72 -11.22
C LEU A 75 5.54 -3.63 -12.22
N ASP A 76 4.24 -3.32 -12.30
CA ASP A 76 3.73 -2.23 -13.13
C ASP A 76 4.27 -0.87 -12.67
N MET A 77 4.24 -0.61 -11.36
CA MET A 77 4.81 0.61 -10.76
C MET A 77 6.32 0.75 -11.03
N MET A 78 7.08 -0.35 -11.01
CA MET A 78 8.51 -0.33 -11.35
C MET A 78 8.77 0.02 -12.83
N GLY A 79 7.78 -0.13 -13.70
CA GLY A 79 7.83 0.34 -15.09
C GLY A 79 7.65 1.85 -15.24
N ASN A 80 7.14 2.54 -14.21
CA ASN A 80 6.90 3.98 -14.25
C ASN A 80 8.22 4.78 -14.10
N ALA A 81 8.48 5.70 -15.03
CA ALA A 81 9.73 6.48 -15.06
C ALA A 81 9.93 7.40 -13.84
N GLU A 82 8.86 7.97 -13.28
CA GLU A 82 8.93 8.81 -12.08
C GLU A 82 9.27 7.96 -10.85
N VAL A 83 8.64 6.79 -10.72
CA VAL A 83 8.95 5.82 -9.67
C VAL A 83 10.40 5.35 -9.79
N GLN A 84 10.88 5.01 -10.99
CA GLN A 84 12.27 4.63 -11.23
C GLN A 84 13.25 5.73 -10.79
N LYS A 85 12.99 6.98 -11.17
CA LYS A 85 13.83 8.12 -10.78
C LYS A 85 13.91 8.27 -9.26
N ASN A 86 12.76 8.20 -8.59
CA ASN A 86 12.69 8.28 -7.12
C ASN A 86 13.41 7.10 -6.47
N MET A 87 13.24 5.90 -7.02
CA MET A 87 13.91 4.69 -6.54
C MET A 87 15.43 4.84 -6.66
N ILE A 88 15.96 5.29 -7.80
CA ILE A 88 17.41 5.54 -7.97
C ILE A 88 17.93 6.51 -6.90
N GLY A 89 17.19 7.59 -6.60
CA GLY A 89 17.55 8.53 -5.54
C GLY A 89 17.56 7.91 -4.14
N ILE A 90 16.64 6.99 -3.87
CA ILE A 90 16.61 6.20 -2.63
C ILE A 90 17.80 5.24 -2.60
N MET A 91 18.11 4.53 -3.68
CA MET A 91 19.22 3.57 -3.74
C MET A 91 20.59 4.24 -3.57
N GLY A 92 20.75 5.44 -4.15
CA GLY A 92 21.98 6.23 -4.03
C GLY A 92 22.15 6.95 -2.69
N ASN A 93 21.19 6.86 -1.77
CA ASN A 93 21.33 7.46 -0.44
C ASN A 93 22.32 6.64 0.41
N THR A 94 23.30 7.30 1.03
CA THR A 94 24.33 6.66 1.86
C THR A 94 23.75 5.79 2.98
N ARG A 95 22.61 6.16 3.58
CA ARG A 95 21.96 5.35 4.62
C ARG A 95 21.41 4.01 4.10
N ASN A 96 21.13 3.92 2.80
CA ASN A 96 20.61 2.71 2.18
C ASN A 96 21.73 1.84 1.59
N LEU A 97 22.94 2.40 1.41
CA LEU A 97 24.08 1.70 0.84
C LEU A 97 24.43 0.43 1.61
N ASP A 98 24.51 0.50 2.94
CA ASP A 98 24.89 -0.64 3.78
C ASP A 98 23.90 -1.80 3.66
N ASN A 99 22.60 -1.49 3.66
CA ASN A 99 21.55 -2.49 3.46
C ASN A 99 21.65 -3.13 2.07
N MET A 100 21.95 -2.34 1.03
CA MET A 100 22.13 -2.86 -0.33
C MET A 100 23.36 -3.74 -0.45
N VAL A 101 24.48 -3.34 0.13
CA VAL A 101 25.70 -4.16 0.17
C VAL A 101 25.42 -5.48 0.88
N SER A 102 24.72 -5.45 2.02
CA SER A 102 24.35 -6.68 2.74
C SER A 102 23.47 -7.61 1.91
N ILE A 103 22.49 -7.08 1.17
CA ILE A 103 21.65 -7.88 0.27
C ILE A 103 22.49 -8.43 -0.88
N MET A 104 23.28 -7.60 -1.56
CA MET A 104 24.03 -7.98 -2.76
C MET A 104 25.19 -8.93 -2.48
N SER A 105 25.75 -8.91 -1.27
CA SER A 105 26.79 -9.83 -0.80
C SER A 105 26.23 -11.12 -0.19
N ASN A 106 24.90 -11.25 -0.05
CA ASN A 106 24.29 -12.48 0.40
C ASN A 106 24.55 -13.60 -0.63
N GLU A 107 24.92 -14.78 -0.15
CA GLU A 107 25.21 -15.95 -1.00
C GLU A 107 24.04 -16.31 -1.93
N SER A 108 22.79 -16.18 -1.46
CA SER A 108 21.61 -16.46 -2.29
C SER A 108 21.47 -15.49 -3.46
N MET A 109 22.07 -14.30 -3.36
CA MET A 109 22.06 -13.29 -4.41
C MET A 109 23.19 -13.48 -5.43
N PHE A 110 24.18 -14.33 -5.16
CA PHE A 110 25.32 -14.54 -6.05
C PHE A 110 24.88 -14.94 -7.47
N LYS A 111 24.07 -16.00 -7.61
CA LYS A 111 23.63 -16.49 -8.91
C LYS A 111 22.78 -15.46 -9.68
N PRO A 112 21.76 -14.82 -9.08
CA PRO A 112 21.04 -13.71 -9.72
C PRO A 112 21.97 -12.57 -10.16
N MET A 113 22.92 -12.16 -9.32
CA MET A 113 23.85 -11.08 -9.62
C MET A 113 24.76 -11.41 -10.80
N VAL A 114 25.28 -12.64 -10.87
CA VAL A 114 26.06 -13.10 -12.03
C VAL A 114 25.21 -13.05 -13.30
N GLN A 115 23.95 -13.51 -13.25
CA GLN A 115 23.05 -13.46 -14.40
C GLN A 115 22.83 -12.02 -14.89
N ILE A 116 22.55 -11.08 -13.97
CA ILE A 116 22.40 -9.66 -14.29
C ILE A 116 23.68 -9.12 -14.93
N MET A 117 24.83 -9.34 -14.31
CA MET A 117 26.12 -8.81 -14.81
C MET A 117 26.56 -9.43 -16.13
N SER A 118 26.10 -10.65 -16.42
CA SER A 118 26.35 -11.32 -17.70
C SER A 118 25.40 -10.89 -18.83
N ASP A 119 24.34 -10.13 -18.53
CA ASP A 119 23.43 -9.64 -19.54
C ASP A 119 24.17 -8.68 -20.51
N PRO A 120 24.04 -8.84 -21.83
CA PRO A 120 24.73 -7.98 -22.80
C PRO A 120 24.44 -6.50 -22.62
N ARG A 121 23.25 -6.13 -22.11
CA ARG A 121 22.88 -4.74 -21.82
C ARG A 121 23.72 -4.11 -20.70
N MET A 122 24.29 -4.94 -19.82
CA MET A 122 25.17 -4.50 -18.74
C MET A 122 26.62 -4.32 -19.16
N LYS A 123 27.03 -4.82 -20.33
CA LYS A 123 28.43 -4.86 -20.77
C LYS A 123 29.13 -3.51 -20.67
N GLU A 124 28.54 -2.45 -21.25
CA GLU A 124 29.18 -1.13 -21.23
C GLU A 124 29.15 -0.48 -19.84
N ALA A 125 28.11 -0.74 -19.04
CA ALA A 125 28.04 -0.28 -17.65
C ALA A 125 29.13 -0.94 -16.79
N LEU A 126 29.27 -2.27 -16.88
CA LEU A 126 30.30 -3.02 -16.17
C LEU A 126 31.71 -2.56 -16.59
N LYS A 127 31.93 -2.35 -17.89
CA LYS A 127 33.20 -1.82 -18.41
C LYS A 127 33.49 -0.41 -17.88
N ALA A 128 32.48 0.45 -17.75
CA ALA A 128 32.66 1.76 -17.15
C ALA A 128 33.04 1.65 -15.66
N MET A 129 32.36 0.77 -14.91
CA MET A 129 32.68 0.50 -13.50
C MET A 129 34.13 0.00 -13.34
N LEU A 130 34.55 -0.99 -14.12
CA LEU A 130 35.91 -1.54 -14.05
C LEU A 130 37.01 -0.53 -14.40
N LYS A 131 36.66 0.57 -15.07
CA LYS A 131 37.57 1.69 -15.36
C LYS A 131 37.53 2.79 -14.31
N ASP A 132 36.55 2.77 -13.41
CA ASP A 132 36.42 3.77 -12.37
C ASP A 132 37.64 3.72 -11.43
N PRO A 133 38.30 4.86 -11.16
CA PRO A 133 39.44 4.93 -10.25
C PRO A 133 39.17 4.32 -8.87
N ALA A 134 37.93 4.43 -8.36
CA ALA A 134 37.55 3.89 -7.06
C ALA A 134 37.56 2.36 -7.02
N LEU A 135 37.36 1.69 -8.15
CA LEU A 135 37.40 0.22 -8.24
C LEU A 135 38.77 -0.33 -8.61
N GLN A 136 39.71 0.49 -9.08
CA GLN A 136 41.04 0.02 -9.50
C GLN A 136 41.80 -0.76 -8.42
N PRO A 137 41.82 -0.35 -7.13
CA PRO A 137 42.52 -1.10 -6.10
C PRO A 137 41.96 -2.52 -5.94
N LEU A 138 40.62 -2.62 -5.91
CA LEU A 138 39.92 -3.88 -5.75
C LEU A 138 40.09 -4.80 -6.97
N VAL A 139 39.99 -4.25 -8.18
CA VAL A 139 40.19 -5.02 -9.42
C VAL A 139 41.60 -5.60 -9.46
N LYS A 140 42.62 -4.82 -9.10
CA LYS A 140 44.00 -5.30 -9.03
C LYS A 140 44.16 -6.41 -8.00
N GLU A 141 43.67 -6.19 -6.78
CA GLU A 141 43.73 -7.19 -5.71
C GLU A 141 43.09 -8.52 -6.13
N VAL A 142 41.93 -8.49 -6.77
CA VAL A 142 41.23 -9.70 -7.24
C VAL A 142 41.98 -10.38 -8.38
N LEU A 143 42.59 -9.63 -9.31
CA LEU A 143 43.31 -10.20 -10.44
C LEU A 143 44.71 -10.73 -10.08
N GLU A 144 45.34 -10.15 -9.06
CA GLU A 144 46.67 -10.54 -8.59
C GLU A 144 46.63 -11.70 -7.57
N ASN A 145 45.51 -11.88 -6.87
CA ASN A 145 45.33 -12.94 -5.87
C ASN A 145 44.53 -14.17 -6.38
N ASN A 146 44.34 -14.31 -7.70
CA ASN A 146 43.74 -15.49 -8.35
C ASN A 146 44.78 -16.32 -9.12
#